data_AF-A0A3N5VMN0-F1
#
_entry.id   AF-A0A3N5VMN0-F1
#
_cell.length_a   1.000
_cell.length_b   1.000
_cell.length_c   1.000
_cell.angle_alpha   90.00
_cell.angle_beta   90.00
_cell.angle_gamma   90.00
#
_symmetry.space_group_name_H-M   'P 1'
#
loop_
_entity.id
_entity.type
_entity.pdbx_description
1 polymer ?
#
loop_
_entity_poly.entity_id
_entity_poly.type
_entity_poly.pdbx_seq_one_letter_code
_entity_poly.pdbx_strand_id
1 'polypeptide(L)' 'MRKPTRTIYIGRVPVGGGNPVTVQSMTKTDTRNLSATVDQIHRLQDAGCEIIRV' A
#
# COMPACT_ATOMS: atom_id res chain seq x y z
N MET A 1 6.45 14.34 17.86
CA MET A 1 7.58 14.03 16.97
C MET A 1 7.61 12.53 16.69
N ARG A 2 7.92 12.09 15.46
CA ARG A 2 7.94 10.65 15.11
C ARG A 2 9.16 9.96 15.74
N LYS A 3 9.01 8.67 16.09
CA LYS A 3 10.10 7.86 16.63
C LYS A 3 11.19 7.65 15.56
N PRO A 4 12.48 7.81 15.90
CA PRO A 4 13.57 7.40 15.02
C PRO A 4 13.47 5.89 14.76
N THR A 5 13.43 5.53 13.48
CA THR A 5 13.32 4.14 13.01
C THR A 5 14.22 3.97 11.79
N ARG A 6 14.65 2.75 11.47
CA ARG A 6 15.33 2.50 10.19
C ARG A 6 14.35 2.64 9.01
N THR A 7 14.84 3.06 7.86
CA THR A 7 14.09 2.97 6.60
C THR A 7 14.08 1.53 6.12
N ILE A 8 12.91 1.05 5.69
CA ILE A 8 12.77 -0.18 4.88
C ILE A 8 12.06 0.15 3.57
N TYR A 9 12.21 -0.71 2.57
CA TYR A 9 11.51 -0.57 1.30
C TYR A 9 10.49 -1.68 1.12
N ILE A 10 9.26 -1.30 0.78
CA ILE A 10 8.22 -2.21 0.31
C ILE A 10 8.08 -1.97 -1.19
N GLY A 11 8.68 -2.85 -2.01
CA GLY A 11 8.90 -2.56 -3.42
C GLY A 11 9.78 -1.31 -3.57
N ARG A 12 9.22 -0.24 -4.14
CA ARG A 12 9.91 1.06 -4.31
C ARG A 12 9.51 2.11 -3.26
N VAL A 13 8.61 1.77 -2.33
CA VAL A 13 8.04 2.71 -1.34
C VAL A 13 8.88 2.69 -0.05
N PRO A 14 9.50 3.81 0.36
CA PRO A 14 10.25 3.89 1.62
C PRO A 14 9.33 4.06 2.83
N VAL A 15 9.53 3.25 3.87
CA VAL A 15 8.76 3.30 5.12
C VAL A 15 9.69 3.48 6.32
N GLY A 16 9.34 4.39 7.22
CA GLY A 16 10.15 4.73 8.39
C GLY A 16 11.30 5.70 8.07
N GLY A 17 12.24 5.87 9.01
CA GLY A 17 13.44 6.69 8.79
C GLY A 17 13.19 8.17 8.48
N GLY A 18 12.04 8.71 8.89
CA GLY A 18 11.67 10.11 8.63
C GLY A 18 10.94 10.35 7.31
N ASN A 19 10.84 9.35 6.41
CA ASN A 19 10.04 9.44 5.18
C ASN A 19 8.54 9.65 5.50
N PRO A 20 7.74 10.29 4.62
CA PRO A 20 6.30 10.49 4.83
C PRO A 20 5.55 9.23 5.30
N VAL A 21 4.44 9.41 6.02
CA VAL A 21 3.60 8.27 6.42
C VAL A 21 2.90 7.75 5.18
N THR A 22 3.17 6.50 4.83
CA THR A 22 2.61 5.87 3.63
C THR A 22 1.18 5.42 3.87
N VAL A 23 0.30 5.61 2.89
CA VAL A 23 -1.09 5.12 2.91
C VAL A 23 -1.14 3.69 2.39
N GLN A 24 -1.64 2.77 3.21
CA GLN A 24 -1.92 1.39 2.78
C GLN A 24 -3.40 1.04 2.88
N SER A 25 -3.83 0.07 2.08
CA SER A 25 -5.17 -0.51 2.14
C SER A 25 -5.14 -2.00 1.80
N MET A 26 -6.31 -2.63 1.80
CA MET A 26 -6.49 -4.06 1.54
C MET A 26 -7.66 -4.30 0.59
N THR A 27 -7.51 -5.25 -0.33
CA THR A 27 -8.63 -5.69 -1.17
C THR A 27 -9.67 -6.45 -0.33
N LYS A 28 -10.93 -6.42 -0.78
CA LYS A 28 -12.06 -7.13 -0.15
C LYS A 28 -12.65 -8.19 -1.08
N THR A 29 -12.20 -8.24 -2.33
CA THR A 29 -12.60 -9.27 -3.29
C THR A 29 -12.06 -10.64 -2.90
N ASP A 30 -12.71 -11.70 -3.36
CA ASP A 30 -12.10 -13.03 -3.33
C ASP A 30 -10.85 -13.01 -4.21
N THR A 31 -9.67 -13.24 -3.62
CA THR A 31 -8.38 -13.20 -4.31
C THR A 31 -8.32 -14.13 -5.54
N ARG A 32 -9.14 -15.19 -5.57
CA ARG A 32 -9.23 -16.11 -6.72
C ARG A 32 -9.96 -15.47 -7.91
N ASN A 33 -10.76 -14.43 -7.68
CA ASN A 33 -11.31 -13.61 -8.74
C ASN A 33 -10.30 -12.55 -9.15
N LEU A 34 -9.50 -12.89 -10.18
CA LEU A 34 -8.45 -12.03 -10.70
C LEU A 34 -8.97 -10.65 -11.13
N SER A 35 -10.02 -10.62 -11.97
CA SER A 35 -10.54 -9.36 -12.52
C SER A 35 -10.99 -8.43 -11.41
N ALA A 36 -11.83 -8.92 -10.49
CA ALA A 36 -12.35 -8.08 -9.41
C ALA A 36 -11.23 -7.53 -8.51
N THR A 37 -10.22 -8.36 -8.23
CA THR A 37 -9.09 -7.97 -7.38
C THR A 37 -8.22 -6.91 -8.06
N VAL A 38 -7.91 -7.09 -9.35
CA VAL A 38 -7.16 -6.10 -10.14
C VAL A 38 -7.94 -4.79 -10.24
N ASP A 39 -9.24 -4.84 -10.54
CA ASP A 39 -10.09 -3.65 -10.62
C ASP A 39 -10.13 -2.88 -9.30
N GLN A 40 -10.16 -3.59 -8.16
CA GLN A 40 -10.08 -2.94 -6.85
C GLN A 40 -8.69 -2.34 -6.58
N ILE A 41 -7.61 -3.02 -6.97
CA ILE A 41 -6.24 -2.49 -6.86
C ILE A 41 -6.12 -1.15 -7.60
N HIS A 42 -6.60 -1.07 -8.83
CA HIS A 42 -6.58 0.18 -9.61
C HIS A 42 -7.35 1.30 -8.91
N ARG A 43 -8.57 1.02 -8.42
CA ARG A 43 -9.34 2.04 -7.67
C ARG A 43 -8.66 2.51 -6.39
N LEU A 44 -7.97 1.61 -5.67
CA LEU A 44 -7.20 1.98 -4.48
C LEU A 44 -6.00 2.84 -4.86
N GLN A 45 -5.30 2.51 -5.94
CA GLN A 45 -4.19 3.30 -6.46
C GLN A 45 -4.64 4.71 -6.88
N ASP A 46 -5.76 4.82 -7.61
CA ASP A 46 -6.34 6.09 -8.03
C ASP A 46 -6.77 6.97 -6.83
N ALA A 47 -7.15 6.34 -5.71
CA ALA A 47 -7.45 7.01 -4.45
C ALA A 47 -6.18 7.42 -3.66
N GLY A 48 -4.98 7.16 -4.17
CA GLY A 48 -3.70 7.50 -3.53
C GLY A 48 -3.15 6.44 -2.59
N CYS A 49 -3.60 5.19 -2.67
CA CYS A 49 -3.01 4.10 -1.91
C CYS A 49 -1.62 3.74 -2.46
N GLU A 50 -0.60 3.73 -1.60
CA GLU A 50 0.78 3.46 -1.98
C GLU A 50 1.15 1.98 -1.83
N ILE A 51 0.52 1.28 -0.88
CA ILE A 51 0.76 -0.14 -0.59
C ILE A 51 -0.59 -0.86 -0.49
N ILE A 52 -0.80 -1.89 -1.32
CA ILE A 52 -2.07 -2.64 -1.33
C ILE A 52 -1.79 -4.07 -0.90
N ARG A 53 -2.50 -4.54 0.13
CA ARG A 53 -2.49 -5.94 0.58
C ARG A 53 -3.62 -6.70 -0.10
N VAL A 54 -3.31 -7.89 -0.61
CA VAL A 54 -4.27 -8.81 -1.24
C VAL A 54 -4.56 -9.99 -0.31
#